data_AF-X0UBN2-F1
#
_entry.id   AF-X0UBN2-F1
#
_cell.length_a   1.000
_cell.length_b   1.000
_cell.length_c   1.000
_cell.angle_alpha   90.00
_cell.angle_beta   90.00
_cell.angle_gamma   90.00
#
_symmetry.space_group_name_H-M   'P 1'
#
loop_
_entity.id
_entity.type
_entity.pdbx_description
1 polymer ?
#
loop_
_entity_poly.entity_id
_entity_poly.type
_entity_poly.pdbx_seq_one_letter_code
_entity_poly.pdbx_strand_id
1 'polypeptide(L)' 'PSYIQHYNADVLVMGDDWEGKFNDLDRFCEVVYLKRTENISTSYLLDYIVNQ' A
#
# COMPACT_ATOMS: atom_id res chain seq x y z
N PRO A 1 17.84 -1.09 7.61
CA PRO A 1 18.29 0.31 7.48
C PRO A 1 19.42 0.54 6.46
N SER A 2 20.41 -0.35 6.37
CA SER A 2 21.58 -0.16 5.49
C SER A 2 21.24 -0.07 3.99
N TYR A 3 20.20 -0.77 3.53
CA TYR A 3 19.77 -0.73 2.12
C TYR A 3 19.16 0.62 1.72
N ILE A 4 18.37 1.25 2.59
CA ILE A 4 17.72 2.55 2.31
C ILE A 4 18.78 3.64 2.08
N GLN A 5 19.78 3.67 2.96
CA GLN A 5 20.88 4.65 2.88
C GLN A 5 21.83 4.36 1.72
N HIS A 6 22.05 3.08 1.39
CA HIS A 6 22.94 2.70 0.29
C HIS A 6 22.37 3.06 -1.09
N TYR A 7 21.04 2.92 -1.25
CA TYR A 7 20.35 3.29 -2.48
C TYR A 7 19.78 4.71 -2.45
N ASN A 8 20.01 5.45 -1.36
CA ASN A 8 19.49 6.78 -1.11
C ASN A 8 17.99 6.88 -1.41
N ALA A 9 17.23 5.89 -0.94
CA ALA A 9 15.81 5.77 -1.21
C ALA A 9 15.03 6.78 -0.36
N ASP A 10 14.30 7.68 -1.03
CA ASP A 10 13.52 8.72 -0.37
C ASP A 10 12.16 8.21 0.13
N VAL A 11 11.57 7.23 -0.57
CA VAL A 11 10.21 6.70 -0.29
C VAL A 11 10.20 5.17 -0.37
N LEU A 12 9.65 4.53 0.65
CA LEU A 12 9.38 3.10 0.72
C LEU A 12 7.87 2.85 0.57
N VAL A 13 7.47 2.19 -0.51
CA VAL A 13 6.07 1.90 -0.79
C VAL A 13 5.77 0.43 -0.51
N MET A 14 4.74 0.16 0.30
CA MET A 14 4.30 -1.20 0.65
C MET A 14 2.78 -1.33 0.51
N GLY A 15 2.27 -2.55 0.39
CA GLY A 15 0.83 -2.79 0.44
C GLY A 15 0.25 -2.58 1.85
N ASP A 16 -1.03 -2.23 1.94
CA ASP A 16 -1.78 -2.10 3.20
C ASP A 16 -1.73 -3.36 4.08
N ASP A 17 -1.55 -4.54 3.49
CA ASP A 17 -1.32 -5.82 4.18
C ASP A 17 -0.16 -5.77 5.20
N TRP A 18 0.75 -4.79 5.08
CA TRP A 18 1.91 -4.59 5.94
C TRP A 18 1.88 -3.29 6.76
N GLU A 19 0.71 -2.65 6.86
CA GLU A 19 0.51 -1.45 7.67
C GLU A 19 1.04 -1.65 9.09
N GLY A 20 1.88 -0.71 9.57
CA GLY A 20 2.46 -0.75 10.91
C GLY A 20 3.71 -1.61 11.07
N LYS A 21 4.03 -2.51 10.13
CA LYS A 21 5.22 -3.38 10.25
C LYS A 21 6.54 -2.67 9.93
N PHE A 22 6.49 -1.61 9.14
CA PHE A 22 7.67 -0.90 8.64
C PHE A 22 7.79 0.53 9.18
N ASN A 23 6.98 0.90 10.18
CA ASN A 23 7.00 2.23 10.79
C ASN A 23 8.37 2.59 11.41
N ASP A 24 9.16 1.61 11.83
CA ASP A 24 10.52 1.85 12.35
C ASP A 24 11.48 2.40 11.28
N LEU A 25 11.14 2.24 9.99
CA LEU A 25 11.91 2.74 8.86
C LEU A 25 11.51 4.16 8.42
N ASP A 26 10.39 4.68 8.95
CA ASP A 26 9.90 6.05 8.68
C ASP A 26 10.91 7.12 9.14
N ARG A 27 11.78 6.76 10.09
CA ARG A 27 12.90 7.61 10.53
C ARG A 27 14.00 7.79 9.47
N PHE A 28 14.02 6.96 8.43
CA PHE A 28 15.06 6.95 7.40
C PHE A 28 14.54 7.31 6.01
N CYS A 29 13.27 7.01 5.69
CA CYS A 29 12.61 7.32 4.43
C CYS A 29 11.10 7.36 4.63
N GLU A 30 10.36 8.05 3.77
CA GLU A 30 8.90 8.13 3.85
C GLU A 30 8.28 6.74 3.61
N VAL A 31 7.54 6.20 4.58
CA VAL A 31 6.86 4.89 4.42
C VAL A 31 5.41 5.10 3.99
N VAL A 32 5.09 4.74 2.75
CA VAL A 32 3.75 4.88 2.18
C VAL A 32 3.11 3.50 2.02
N TYR A 33 1.91 3.34 2.58
CA TYR A 33 1.09 2.15 2.40
C TYR A 33 0.06 2.39 1.30
N LEU A 34 0.23 1.73 0.16
CA LEU A 34 -0.77 1.72 -0.89
C LEU A 34 -1.89 0.76 -0.51
N LYS A 35 -3.09 1.33 -0.36
CA LYS A 35 -4.31 0.55 -0.28
C LYS A 35 -4.38 -0.34 -1.51
N ARG A 36 -4.71 -1.62 -1.32
CA ARG A 36 -5.00 -2.49 -2.47
C ARG A 36 -6.06 -1.81 -3.32
N THR A 37 -5.93 -1.92 -4.63
CA THR A 37 -6.92 -1.38 -5.57
C THR A 37 -8.27 -2.04 -5.30
N GLU A 38 -9.07 -1.43 -4.45
CA GLU A 38 -10.49 -1.71 -4.36
C GLU A 38 -11.11 -1.15 -5.64
N ASN A 39 -11.92 -1.97 -6.31
CA ASN A 39 -12.76 -1.62 -7.47
C ASN A 39 -12.21 -1.92 -8.87
N ILE A 40 -11.95 -3.20 -9.14
CA ILE A 40 -12.76 -3.89 -10.16
C ILE A 40 -13.13 -5.27 -9.61
N SER A 41 -13.94 -5.31 -8.56
CA SER A 41 -14.53 -6.59 -8.14
C SER A 41 -15.76 -6.84 -9.02
N THR A 42 -15.78 -7.99 -9.69
CA THR A 42 -16.95 -8.49 -10.42
C THR A 42 -18.21 -8.53 -9.54
N SER A 43 -18.04 -8.60 -8.21
CA SER A 43 -19.11 -8.48 -7.22
C SER A 43 -19.81 -7.13 -7.24
N TYR A 44 -19.09 -6.01 -7.41
CA TYR A 44 -19.71 -4.68 -7.51
C TYR A 44 -20.56 -4.55 -8.79
N LEU A 45 -20.08 -5.11 -9.91
CA LEU A 45 -20.82 -5.10 -11.18
C LEU A 45 -22.12 -5.94 -11.08
N LEU A 46 -22.06 -7.09 -10.41
CA LEU A 46 -23.23 -7.95 -10.20
C LEU A 46 -24.25 -7.29 -9.27
N ASP A 47 -23.82 -6.66 -8.17
CA ASP A 47 -24.71 -5.98 -7.23
C ASP A 47 -25.43 -4.79 -7.88
N TYR A 48 -24.75 -4.05 -8.76
CA TYR A 48 -25.33 -2.97 -9.55
C TYR A 48 -26.41 -3.45 -10.53
N ILE A 49 -26.24 -4.64 -11.13
CA ILE A 49 -27.21 -5.20 -12.10
C ILE A 49 -28.43 -5.82 -11.38
N VAL A 50 -28.23 -6.43 -10.22
CA VAL A 50 -29.31 -7.12 -9.48
C VAL A 50 -30.28 -6.14 -8.80
N ASN A 51 -29.81 -4.96 -8.40
CA ASN A 51 -30.62 -3.96 -7.69
C ASN A 51 -31.15 -2.81 -8.59
N GLN A 52 -31.14 -2.98 -9.92
CA GLN A 52 -31.79 -2.07 -10.89
C GLN A 52 -33.21 -2.54 -11.22
#